data_AF-A0A960T5H3-F1
#
_entry.id   AF-A0A960T5H3-F1
#
_cell.length_a   1.000
_cell.length_b   1.000
_cell.length_c   1.000
_cell.angle_alpha   90.00
_cell.angle_beta   90.00
_cell.angle_gamma   90.00
#
_symmetry.space_group_name_H-M   'P 1'
#
loop_
_entity.id
_entity.type
_entity.pdbx_description
1 polymer ?
#
loop_
_entity_poly.entity_id
_entity_poly.type
_entity_poly.pdbx_seq_one_letter_code
_entity_poly.pdbx_strand_id
1 'polypeptide(L)'
;PAIGSYMTADTMHQVQGGAQLSLNFNTLAVAGTLDFGSVASVSLSGTYNASSGVLEGAASLGAGSSGSFRGGLFDQECAGAFGAANSTKAITGAFAGKADRALTTTTRTGP
;
A
#
# COMPACT_ATOMS: atom_id res chain seq x y z
N PRO A 1 7.09 0.40 -7.14
CA PRO A 1 8.13 -0.32 -6.37
C PRO A 1 7.80 -0.33 -4.89
N ALA A 2 8.25 -1.35 -4.15
CA ALA A 2 8.17 -1.41 -2.69
C ALA A 2 9.56 -1.60 -2.08
N ILE A 3 9.79 -1.00 -0.93
CA ILE A 3 10.96 -1.23 -0.09
C ILE A 3 10.49 -1.47 1.33
N GLY A 4 11.22 -2.28 2.09
CA GLY A 4 10.87 -2.53 3.48
C GLY A 4 12.04 -3.01 4.31
N SER A 5 11.89 -2.86 5.62
CA SER A 5 12.67 -3.51 6.65
C SER A 5 11.84 -4.63 7.23
N TYR A 6 12.32 -5.86 7.04
CA TYR A 6 11.72 -7.10 7.51
C TYR A 6 12.43 -7.56 8.79
N MET A 7 11.67 -7.92 9.82
CA MET A 7 12.20 -8.40 11.09
C MET A 7 11.69 -9.81 11.41
N THR A 8 12.62 -10.68 11.80
CA THR A 8 12.36 -12.02 12.36
C THR A 8 13.15 -12.21 13.63
N ALA A 9 12.47 -12.59 14.71
CA ALA A 9 13.07 -12.69 16.05
C ALA A 9 13.84 -11.38 16.39
N ASP A 10 15.17 -11.38 16.22
CA ASP A 10 16.05 -10.27 16.59
C ASP A 10 16.84 -9.68 15.42
N THR A 11 16.60 -10.13 14.18
CA THR A 11 17.36 -9.66 13.00
C THR A 11 16.49 -8.85 12.06
N MET A 12 17.02 -7.72 11.57
CA MET A 12 16.39 -6.86 10.58
C MET A 12 17.11 -7.00 9.23
N HIS A 13 16.34 -7.18 8.15
CA HIS A 13 16.81 -7.28 6.78
C HIS A 13 16.12 -6.24 5.91
N GLN A 14 16.87 -5.57 5.03
CA GLN A 14 16.28 -4.74 3.99
C GLN A 14 15.82 -5.61 2.83
N VAL A 15 14.64 -5.30 2.30
CA VAL A 15 14.03 -5.99 1.18
C VAL A 15 13.49 -4.97 0.17
N GLN A 16 13.52 -5.37 -1.09
CA GLN A 16 12.95 -4.62 -2.21
C GLN A 16 12.01 -5.53 -2.98
N GLY A 17 10.92 -4.95 -3.49
CA GLY A 17 9.84 -5.70 -4.09
C GLY A 17 9.03 -4.93 -5.12
N GLY A 18 8.06 -5.64 -5.68
CA GLY A 18 7.00 -5.07 -6.53
C GLY A 18 5.92 -4.41 -5.68
N ALA A 19 5.30 -3.37 -6.23
CA ALA A 19 4.09 -2.78 -5.67
C ALA A 19 3.03 -2.71 -6.76
N GLN A 20 1.85 -3.23 -6.47
CA GLN A 20 0.66 -3.07 -7.30
C GLN A 20 -0.47 -2.51 -6.43
N LEU A 21 -1.14 -1.49 -6.93
CA LEU A 21 -2.24 -0.81 -6.25
C LEU A 21 -3.38 -0.61 -7.24
N SER A 22 -4.60 -0.92 -6.82
CA SER A 22 -5.83 -0.71 -7.56
C SER A 22 -6.73 0.25 -6.77
N LEU A 23 -7.15 1.32 -7.43
CA LEU A 23 -8.05 2.32 -6.86
C LEU A 23 -9.34 2.34 -7.68
N ASN A 24 -10.46 2.13 -7.00
CA ASN A 24 -11.77 2.32 -7.59
C ASN A 24 -12.33 3.67 -7.14
N PHE A 25 -12.32 4.66 -8.03
CA PHE A 25 -12.80 6.02 -7.71
C PHE A 25 -14.32 6.12 -7.53
N ASN A 26 -15.11 5.13 -7.97
CA ASN A 26 -16.55 5.12 -7.75
C ASN A 26 -16.91 4.67 -6.33
N THR A 27 -16.19 3.68 -5.81
CA THR A 27 -16.42 3.13 -4.46
C THR A 27 -15.44 3.68 -3.44
N LEU A 28 -14.45 4.46 -3.88
CA LEU A 28 -13.31 4.93 -3.09
C LEU A 28 -12.52 3.79 -2.44
N ALA A 29 -12.60 2.57 -2.98
CA ALA A 29 -11.91 1.41 -2.44
C ALA A 29 -10.46 1.36 -2.95
N VAL A 30 -9.55 0.99 -2.06
CA VAL A 30 -8.14 0.76 -2.34
C VAL A 30 -7.83 -0.70 -2.06
N ALA A 31 -7.21 -1.38 -3.02
CA ALA A 31 -6.66 -2.71 -2.84
C ALA A 31 -5.21 -2.73 -3.36
N GLY A 32 -4.37 -3.57 -2.79
CA GLY A 32 -2.98 -3.66 -3.24
C GLY A 32 -2.24 -4.88 -2.77
N THR A 33 -1.08 -5.09 -3.39
CA THR A 33 -0.13 -6.12 -3.02
C THR A 33 1.28 -5.56 -3.12
N LEU A 34 2.06 -5.74 -2.06
CA LEU A 34 3.49 -5.48 -2.02
C LEU A 34 4.18 -6.85 -1.94
N ASP A 35 4.90 -7.21 -2.98
CA ASP A 35 5.54 -8.53 -3.12
C ASP A 35 7.06 -8.39 -3.00
N PHE A 36 7.63 -8.97 -1.94
CA PHE A 36 9.06 -8.99 -1.66
C PHE A 36 9.67 -10.37 -2.02
N GLY A 37 9.07 -11.09 -2.96
CA GLY A 37 9.51 -12.40 -3.43
C GLY A 37 9.30 -13.49 -2.38
N SER A 38 10.31 -14.35 -2.17
CA SER A 38 10.22 -15.45 -1.20
C SER A 38 10.18 -15.01 0.27
N VAL A 39 10.40 -13.73 0.57
CA VAL A 39 10.45 -13.21 1.95
C VAL A 39 9.06 -13.01 2.53
N ALA A 40 8.22 -12.24 1.83
CA ALA A 40 6.90 -11.84 2.30
C ALA A 40 6.06 -11.24 1.16
N SER A 41 4.74 -11.33 1.32
CA SER A 41 3.77 -10.56 0.54
C SER A 41 2.83 -9.84 1.51
N VAL A 42 2.59 -8.55 1.27
CA VAL A 42 1.71 -7.71 2.07
C VAL A 42 0.49 -7.33 1.25
N SER A 43 -0.68 -7.72 1.72
CA SER A 43 -1.96 -7.26 1.15
C SER A 43 -2.37 -5.93 1.77
N LEU A 44 -2.81 -4.99 0.93
CA LEU A 44 -3.33 -3.69 1.35
C LEU A 44 -4.83 -3.64 1.04
N SER A 45 -5.63 -3.17 1.99
CA SER A 45 -7.07 -2.95 1.81
C SER A 45 -7.52 -1.72 2.59
N GLY A 46 -8.20 -0.79 1.93
CA GLY A 46 -8.54 0.48 2.53
C GLY A 46 -9.44 1.36 1.69
N THR A 47 -9.41 2.65 2.00
CA THR A 47 -10.23 3.67 1.35
C THR A 47 -9.40 4.85 0.88
N TYR A 48 -9.94 5.55 -0.12
CA TYR A 48 -9.44 6.82 -0.64
C TYR A 48 -10.34 7.94 -0.16
N ASN A 49 -9.78 8.93 0.54
CA ASN A 49 -10.49 10.15 0.87
C ASN A 49 -10.27 11.20 -0.23
N ALA A 50 -11.28 11.40 -1.06
CA ALA A 50 -11.21 12.34 -2.19
C ALA A 50 -11.07 13.82 -1.78
N SER A 51 -11.43 14.18 -0.55
CA SER A 51 -11.28 15.55 -0.04
C SER A 51 -9.83 15.86 0.35
N SER A 52 -9.14 14.88 0.95
CA SER A 52 -7.77 15.05 1.44
C SER A 52 -6.70 14.43 0.55
N GLY A 53 -7.09 13.66 -0.47
CA GLY A 53 -6.16 12.93 -1.33
C GLY A 53 -5.48 11.74 -0.64
N VAL A 54 -5.94 11.34 0.55
CA VAL A 54 -5.30 10.32 1.40
C VAL A 54 -5.79 8.92 1.06
N LEU A 55 -4.87 7.98 0.98
CA LEU A 55 -5.12 6.53 0.94
C LEU A 55 -4.80 5.97 2.31
N GLU A 56 -5.70 5.22 2.93
CA GLU A 56 -5.44 4.60 4.24
C GLU A 56 -6.22 3.32 4.44
N GLY A 57 -5.68 2.42 5.27
CA GLY A 57 -6.35 1.17 5.58
C GLY A 57 -5.45 0.16 6.27
N ALA A 58 -5.82 -1.11 6.15
CA ALA A 58 -5.13 -2.23 6.73
C ALA A 58 -4.01 -2.76 5.82
N ALA A 59 -2.92 -3.19 6.44
CA ALA A 59 -1.84 -3.94 5.80
C ALA A 59 -1.70 -5.31 6.46
N SER A 60 -1.59 -6.38 5.67
CA SER A 60 -1.66 -7.76 6.17
C SER A 60 -0.58 -8.65 5.58
N LEU A 61 0.08 -9.44 6.44
CA LEU A 61 1.00 -10.53 6.09
C LEU A 61 0.27 -11.89 5.96
N GLY A 62 -1.06 -11.90 5.83
CA GLY A 62 -1.90 -13.09 5.88
C GLY A 62 -2.71 -13.21 7.18
N ALA A 63 -3.27 -14.40 7.44
CA ALA A 63 -4.16 -14.64 8.56
C ALA A 63 -3.50 -14.28 9.92
N GLY A 64 -4.26 -13.59 10.78
CA GLY A 64 -3.79 -13.18 12.11
C GLY A 64 -2.79 -12.03 12.12
N SER A 65 -2.51 -11.40 10.97
CA SER A 65 -1.67 -10.20 10.94
C SER A 65 -2.47 -8.94 11.34
N SER A 66 -1.79 -7.97 11.93
CA SER A 66 -2.28 -6.62 12.13
C SER A 66 -1.32 -5.61 11.51
N GLY A 67 -1.86 -4.53 10.98
CA GLY A 67 -1.05 -3.54 10.28
C GLY A 67 -1.89 -2.47 9.61
N SER A 68 -1.24 -1.41 9.19
CA SER A 68 -1.86 -0.31 8.50
C SER A 68 -0.98 0.21 7.38
N PHE A 69 -1.59 0.90 6.43
CA PHE A 69 -0.89 1.71 5.46
C PHE A 69 -1.51 3.10 5.39
N ARG A 70 -0.69 4.07 4.99
CA ARG A 70 -1.14 5.42 4.67
C ARG A 70 -0.30 5.98 3.54
N GLY A 71 -0.96 6.63 2.58
CA GLY A 71 -0.32 7.22 1.43
C GLY A 71 -1.17 8.32 0.81
N GLY A 72 -0.82 8.71 -0.40
CA GLY A 72 -1.54 9.71 -1.16
C GLY A 72 -1.36 9.53 -2.66
N LEU A 73 -2.17 10.28 -3.40
CA LEU A 73 -2.07 10.45 -4.84
C LEU A 73 -1.34 11.74 -5.18
N PHE A 74 -0.51 11.68 -6.22
CA PHE A 74 0.27 12.77 -6.77
C PHE A 74 0.13 12.69 -8.29
N ASP A 75 -0.89 13.33 -8.84
CA ASP A 75 -1.29 13.21 -10.25
C ASP A 75 -1.48 11.74 -10.70
N GLN A 76 -0.57 11.22 -11.52
CA GLN A 76 -0.58 9.84 -12.02
C GLN A 76 0.24 8.89 -11.14
N GLU A 77 0.64 9.33 -9.96
CA GLU A 77 1.53 8.61 -9.06
C GLU A 77 0.86 8.39 -7.71
N CYS A 78 1.27 7.35 -7.02
CA CYS A 78 0.91 7.13 -5.62
C CYS A 78 2.16 6.79 -4.83
N ALA A 79 2.17 7.19 -3.56
CA ALA A 79 3.20 6.77 -2.63
C ALA A 79 2.63 6.66 -1.22
N GLY A 80 3.22 5.79 -0.41
CA GLY A 80 2.79 5.61 0.96
C GLY A 80 3.76 4.78 1.78
N ALA A 81 3.47 4.72 3.07
CA ALA A 81 4.14 3.86 4.02
C ALA A 81 3.17 2.79 4.52
N PHE A 82 3.72 1.67 4.97
CA PHE A 82 2.97 0.57 5.54
C PHE A 82 3.75 -0.06 6.70
N GLY A 83 3.01 -0.68 7.61
CA GLY A 83 3.54 -1.59 8.61
C GLY A 83 2.58 -2.76 8.76
N ALA A 84 3.10 -3.99 8.72
CA ALA A 84 2.33 -5.20 8.94
C ALA A 84 3.13 -6.18 9.80
N ALA A 85 2.46 -6.80 10.75
CA ALA A 85 3.07 -7.78 11.65
C ALA A 85 2.13 -8.94 11.93
N ASN A 86 2.70 -10.11 12.18
CA ASN A 86 2.03 -11.25 12.79
C ASN A 86 2.90 -11.76 13.96
N SER A 87 2.56 -12.91 14.55
CA SER A 87 3.29 -13.47 15.70
C SER A 87 4.75 -13.85 15.43
N THR A 88 5.17 -13.90 14.17
CA THR A 88 6.50 -14.41 13.77
C THR A 88 7.35 -13.40 13.01
N LYS A 89 6.72 -12.39 12.41
CA LYS A 89 7.31 -11.52 11.41
C LYS A 89 6.71 -10.13 11.50
N ALA A 90 7.53 -9.11 11.30
CA ALA A 90 7.09 -7.74 11.07
C ALA A 90 7.77 -7.18 9.82
N ILE A 91 7.06 -6.36 9.07
CA ILE A 91 7.62 -5.60 7.96
C ILE A 91 7.08 -4.17 8.02
N THR A 92 7.98 -3.21 7.91
CA THR A 92 7.63 -1.79 7.75
C THR A 92 8.34 -1.27 6.53
N GLY A 93 7.73 -0.34 5.81
CA GLY A 93 8.32 0.10 4.56
C GLY A 93 7.53 1.18 3.85
N ALA A 94 7.94 1.41 2.60
CA ALA A 94 7.31 2.35 1.71
C ALA A 94 6.99 1.68 0.37
N PHE A 95 5.96 2.19 -0.28
CA PHE A 95 5.62 1.83 -1.65
C PHE A 95 5.41 3.09 -2.48
N ALA A 96 5.65 2.95 -3.77
CA ALA A 96 5.29 3.93 -4.77
C ALA A 96 4.74 3.21 -6.01
N GLY A 97 3.91 3.89 -6.78
CA GLY A 97 3.32 3.40 -8.00
C GLY A 97 3.09 4.53 -8.99
N LYS A 98 3.07 4.17 -10.27
CA LYS A 98 2.60 5.03 -11.34
C LYS A 98 1.42 4.32 -12.00
N ALA A 99 0.38 5.08 -12.32
CA ALA A 99 -0.78 4.53 -12.98
C ALA A 99 -0.38 3.92 -14.33
N ASP A 100 -0.96 2.76 -14.61
CA ASP A 100 -0.78 2.00 -15.85
C ASP A 100 -1.46 2.69 -17.04
N ARG A 101 -2.38 3.62 -16.77
CA ARG A 101 -3.03 4.50 -17.74
C ARG A 101 -3.05 5.92 -17.20
N ALA A 102 -3.12 6.89 -18.13
CA ALA A 102 -3.34 8.27 -17.74
C ALA A 102 -4.61 8.39 -16.91
N LEU A 103 -4.43 8.76 -15.64
CA LEU A 103 -5.53 9.21 -14.78
C LEU A 103 -6.01 10.54 -15.35
N THR A 104 -7.07 10.50 -16.16
CA THR A 104 -7.83 11.71 -16.43
C THR A 104 -8.65 12.02 -15.19
N THR A 105 -8.05 12.73 -14.24
CA THR A 105 -8.79 13.37 -13.16
C THR A 105 -9.58 14.53 -13.78
N THR A 106 -10.66 14.22 -14.50
CA THR A 106 -11.69 15.25 -14.71
C THR A 106 -12.19 15.58 -13.33
N THR A 107 -11.83 16.75 -12.82
CA THR A 107 -12.45 17.35 -11.64
C THR A 107 -13.95 17.20 -11.84
N ARG A 108 -14.58 16.27 -11.13
CA ARG A 108 -16.04 16.19 -11.11
C ARG A 108 -16.46 17.33 -10.19
N THR A 109 -16.43 18.56 -10.71
CA THR A 109 -17.37 19.57 -10.25
C THR A 109 -18.73 18.89 -10.34
N GLY A 110 -19.35 18.66 -9.18
CA GLY A 110 -20.62 17.98 -9.07
C GLY A 110 -21.72 18.66 -9.89
N PRO A 111 -22.94 18.08 -9.91
CA PRO A 111 -24.08 18.65 -10.63
C PRO A 111 -24.34 20.11 -10.23
#